data_AF-A0A151IKN4-F1
#
_entry.id   AF-A0A151IKN4-F1
#
_cell.length_a   1.000
_cell.length_b   1.000
_cell.length_c   1.000
_cell.angle_alpha   90.00
_cell.angle_beta   90.00
_cell.angle_gamma   90.00
#
_symmetry.space_group_name_H-M   'P 1'
#
loop_
_entity.id
_entity.type
_entity.pdbx_description
1 polymer ?
#
loop_
_entity_poly.entity_id
_entity_poly.type
_entity_poly.pdbx_seq_one_letter_code
_entity_poly.pdbx_strand_id
1 'polypeptide(L)'
;MLKRVRGAIERHGSVKVNTAFNGEFIAGDKRTVMDINSKNCELYPASNVREWEKHVNLLYMQDGDTGHFVTIKHLSRLVGSQLSKKEHKKFFYDRCLHYFSSNEKLEIHSEDCGKLNKCAIRLPCEEKKWLEFRNHRMKERAPFVVYADLECVLRKTENAATSTSSYAYQQHEVFSIGYYVRCSYDDTLSTYRFRRDNDCVNWFARQFEDLAHRAKRNYIELNTQFKTRAKNDFEKNLYKLMNNAVFGKTMENVRDRVDVKLVTTWDGRYGAEALIAKPNFHSRSVFAENLIAVELRKLEVKFDKPIYVGMCILNISKVCLCEFHHEYMVPMFKEKCKIMYTNTDSLIYRVECDDVYAAMKRDIARFDTSDYQADNAYGMPLAKRRCPAL
;
A
#
# COMPACT_ATOMS: atom_id res chain seq x y z
N MET A 1 -13.67 -40.81 -15.61
CA MET A 1 -12.42 -40.03 -15.43
C MET A 1 -12.22 -39.56 -13.99
N LEU A 2 -13.20 -38.86 -13.39
CA LEU A 2 -13.16 -38.42 -11.98
C LEU A 2 -12.86 -39.54 -10.96
N LYS A 3 -13.39 -40.76 -11.14
CA LYS A 3 -13.04 -41.93 -10.31
C LYS A 3 -11.56 -42.34 -10.40
N ARG A 4 -10.92 -42.20 -11.56
CA ARG A 4 -9.48 -42.49 -11.74
C ARG A 4 -8.61 -41.39 -11.15
N VAL A 5 -9.04 -40.12 -11.23
CA VAL A 5 -8.39 -38.97 -10.59
C VAL A 5 -8.49 -39.10 -9.07
N ARG A 6 -9.67 -39.40 -8.53
CA ARG A 6 -9.89 -39.68 -7.10
C ARG A 6 -9.03 -40.86 -6.61
N GLY A 7 -9.01 -41.97 -7.34
CA GLY A 7 -8.17 -43.13 -7.00
C GLY A 7 -6.66 -42.92 -7.21
N ALA A 8 -6.22 -41.86 -7.91
CA ALA A 8 -4.81 -41.45 -8.01
C ALA A 8 -4.44 -40.47 -6.88
N ILE A 9 -5.37 -39.59 -6.50
CA ILE A 9 -5.26 -38.70 -5.33
C ILE A 9 -5.16 -39.53 -4.04
N GLU A 10 -6.04 -40.52 -3.86
CA GLU A 10 -6.04 -41.43 -2.70
C GLU A 10 -4.76 -42.29 -2.61
N ARG A 11 -4.16 -42.66 -3.76
CA ARG A 11 -2.94 -43.49 -3.78
C ARG A 11 -1.64 -42.72 -3.61
N HIS A 12 -1.58 -41.46 -4.03
CA HIS A 12 -0.33 -40.72 -4.13
C HIS A 12 -0.28 -39.45 -3.26
N GLY A 13 -1.39 -39.02 -2.66
CA GLY A 13 -1.44 -37.88 -1.73
C GLY A 13 -1.05 -36.51 -2.33
N SER A 14 -0.61 -36.46 -3.60
CA SER A 14 0.05 -35.31 -4.22
C SER A 14 -0.17 -35.27 -5.74
N VAL A 15 -1.42 -35.08 -6.19
CA VAL A 15 -1.75 -34.78 -7.61
C VAL A 15 -2.35 -33.39 -7.80
N LYS A 16 -1.68 -32.51 -8.57
CA LYS A 16 -2.20 -31.18 -8.96
C LYS A 16 -3.04 -31.30 -10.23
N VAL A 17 -4.25 -30.74 -10.21
CA VAL A 17 -5.19 -30.74 -11.34
C VAL A 17 -5.39 -29.32 -11.86
N ASN A 18 -4.93 -29.04 -13.09
CA ASN A 18 -5.22 -27.77 -13.77
C ASN A 18 -6.45 -27.95 -14.67
N THR A 19 -7.41 -27.04 -14.62
CA THR A 19 -8.60 -27.07 -15.49
C THR A 19 -8.56 -25.92 -16.49
N ALA A 20 -8.87 -26.19 -17.75
CA ALA A 20 -9.10 -25.17 -18.79
C ALA A 20 -10.55 -25.29 -19.28
N PHE A 21 -11.24 -24.18 -19.55
CA PHE A 21 -12.66 -24.17 -19.90
C PHE A 21 -12.84 -23.69 -21.33
N ASN A 22 -13.58 -24.45 -22.13
CA ASN A 22 -13.93 -24.06 -23.50
C ASN A 22 -15.35 -23.48 -23.52
N GLY A 23 -15.51 -22.26 -24.04
CA GLY A 23 -16.82 -21.67 -24.33
C GLY A 23 -17.17 -21.89 -25.80
N GLU A 24 -18.14 -22.75 -26.07
CA GLU A 24 -18.90 -23.05 -27.30
C GLU A 24 -18.19 -23.23 -28.66
N PHE A 25 -18.64 -24.24 -29.42
CA PHE A 25 -18.33 -24.47 -30.84
C PHE A 25 -19.64 -24.84 -31.56
N ILE A 26 -19.99 -24.15 -32.65
CA ILE A 26 -21.02 -24.60 -33.61
C ILE A 26 -20.35 -24.87 -34.96
N ALA A 27 -20.68 -26.00 -35.57
CA ALA A 27 -20.12 -26.46 -36.84
C ALA A 27 -20.75 -25.72 -38.04
N GLY A 28 -19.90 -25.19 -38.94
CA GLY A 28 -20.29 -24.61 -40.22
C GLY A 28 -19.31 -23.55 -40.75
N ASP A 29 -19.37 -23.26 -42.06
CA ASP A 29 -18.46 -22.36 -42.81
C ASP A 29 -18.59 -20.88 -42.45
N LYS A 30 -18.17 -20.47 -41.24
CA LYS A 30 -17.78 -19.08 -40.95
C LYS A 30 -16.63 -19.07 -39.95
N ARG A 31 -15.49 -18.47 -40.36
CA ARG A 31 -14.32 -18.25 -39.51
C ARG A 31 -14.67 -17.29 -38.37
N THR A 32 -14.55 -17.76 -37.13
CA THR A 32 -14.48 -16.92 -35.92
C THR A 32 -13.29 -17.36 -35.06
N VAL A 33 -12.59 -16.37 -34.52
CA VAL A 33 -11.42 -16.54 -33.64
C VAL A 33 -11.87 -17.19 -32.33
N MET A 34 -11.20 -18.28 -31.96
CA MET A 34 -11.47 -19.04 -30.74
C MET A 34 -10.39 -18.76 -29.71
N ASP A 35 -10.77 -18.16 -28.59
CA ASP A 35 -9.92 -17.96 -27.42
C ASP A 35 -10.15 -19.12 -26.43
N ILE A 36 -9.11 -19.88 -26.10
CA ILE A 36 -9.14 -20.76 -24.92
C ILE A 36 -9.15 -19.87 -23.68
N ASN A 37 -10.24 -19.92 -22.91
CA ASN A 37 -10.33 -19.23 -21.64
C ASN A 37 -9.61 -20.06 -20.55
N SER A 38 -8.34 -19.75 -20.29
CA SER A 38 -7.55 -20.40 -19.24
C SER A 38 -8.00 -19.93 -17.84
N LYS A 39 -9.12 -20.45 -17.35
CA LYS A 39 -9.55 -20.26 -15.96
C LYS A 39 -8.79 -21.26 -15.07
N ASN A 40 -7.78 -20.81 -14.32
CA ASN A 40 -7.19 -21.62 -13.25
C ASN A 40 -8.21 -21.76 -12.11
N CYS A 41 -8.91 -22.88 -11.99
CA CYS A 41 -9.62 -23.23 -10.76
C CYS A 41 -8.69 -24.05 -9.85
N GLU A 42 -8.18 -23.41 -8.80
CA GLU A 42 -7.51 -24.10 -7.69
C GLU A 42 -8.55 -24.90 -6.89
N LEU A 43 -8.40 -26.23 -6.85
CA LEU A 43 -9.22 -27.08 -5.96
C LEU A 43 -8.70 -27.08 -4.51
N TYR A 44 -7.47 -26.59 -4.24
CA TYR A 44 -6.90 -26.46 -2.88
C TYR A 44 -5.91 -25.27 -2.75
N PRO A 45 -5.77 -24.68 -1.53
CA PRO A 45 -4.91 -23.51 -1.29
C PRO A 45 -3.42 -23.84 -1.42
N ALA A 46 -2.68 -22.93 -2.06
CA ALA A 46 -1.32 -23.10 -2.56
C ALA A 46 -0.22 -23.53 -1.57
N SER A 47 0.63 -24.46 -2.02
CA SER A 47 2.09 -24.42 -1.82
C SER A 47 2.79 -25.07 -3.01
N ASN A 48 3.88 -24.42 -3.44
CA ASN A 48 4.96 -24.87 -4.33
C ASN A 48 4.65 -25.96 -5.39
N VAL A 49 4.76 -25.63 -6.68
CA VAL A 49 4.61 -26.62 -7.79
C VAL A 49 5.63 -27.77 -7.67
N ARG A 50 6.76 -27.54 -6.99
CA ARG A 50 7.80 -28.54 -6.70
C ARG A 50 7.41 -29.58 -5.64
N GLU A 51 6.30 -29.43 -4.91
CA GLU A 51 5.84 -30.40 -3.89
C GLU A 51 5.06 -31.59 -4.49
N TRP A 52 4.80 -31.61 -5.80
CA TRP A 52 3.89 -32.57 -6.43
C TRP A 52 4.64 -33.42 -7.48
N GLU A 53 4.76 -34.73 -7.24
CA GLU A 53 5.47 -35.64 -8.16
C GLU A 53 4.76 -35.85 -9.51
N LYS A 54 3.43 -35.60 -9.58
CA LYS A 54 2.61 -35.81 -10.79
C LYS A 54 1.58 -34.70 -11.00
N HIS A 55 1.55 -34.15 -12.21
CA HIS A 55 0.60 -33.14 -12.66
C HIS A 55 -0.36 -33.70 -13.72
N VAL A 56 -1.66 -33.36 -13.62
CA VAL A 56 -2.66 -33.73 -14.64
C VAL A 56 -3.41 -32.48 -15.10
N ASN A 57 -3.26 -32.15 -16.39
CA ASN A 57 -4.01 -31.07 -17.02
C ASN A 57 -5.34 -31.63 -17.57
N LEU A 58 -6.46 -30.97 -17.27
CA LEU A 58 -7.80 -31.32 -17.73
C LEU A 58 -8.41 -30.17 -18.53
N LEU A 59 -9.03 -30.49 -19.66
CA LEU A 59 -9.88 -29.60 -20.43
C LEU A 59 -11.33 -29.94 -20.10
N TYR A 60 -12.11 -28.97 -19.65
CA TYR A 60 -13.55 -29.10 -19.51
C TYR A 60 -14.23 -28.67 -20.81
N MET A 61 -15.03 -29.57 -21.37
CA MET A 61 -15.83 -29.35 -22.56
C MET A 61 -17.30 -29.47 -22.18
N GLN A 62 -18.08 -28.43 -22.46
CA GLN A 62 -19.51 -28.39 -22.18
C GLN A 62 -20.28 -28.40 -23.50
N ASP A 63 -21.26 -29.29 -23.60
CA ASP A 63 -22.22 -29.36 -24.69
C ASP A 63 -23.64 -29.40 -24.09
N GLY A 64 -24.33 -28.26 -24.18
CA GLY A 64 -25.58 -28.00 -23.48
C GLY A 64 -25.46 -28.16 -21.96
N ASP A 65 -26.35 -28.95 -21.37
CA ASP A 65 -26.38 -29.23 -19.92
C ASP A 65 -25.39 -30.32 -19.48
N THR A 66 -24.65 -30.91 -20.42
CA THR A 66 -23.71 -32.02 -20.17
C THR A 66 -22.27 -31.58 -20.33
N GLY A 67 -21.49 -31.71 -19.25
CA GLY A 67 -20.06 -31.39 -19.23
C GLY A 67 -19.16 -32.63 -19.11
N HIS A 68 -18.10 -32.68 -19.91
CA HIS A 68 -17.10 -33.73 -19.88
C HIS A 68 -15.69 -33.17 -19.66
N PHE A 69 -14.88 -33.88 -18.87
CA PHE A 69 -13.46 -33.58 -18.70
C PHE A 69 -12.63 -34.47 -19.63
N VAL A 70 -11.64 -33.88 -20.30
CA VAL A 70 -10.68 -34.53 -21.18
C VAL A 70 -9.26 -34.28 -20.67
N THR A 71 -8.39 -35.28 -20.68
CA THR A 71 -7.00 -35.10 -20.23
C THR A 71 -6.14 -34.46 -21.32
N ILE A 72 -5.41 -33.41 -20.96
CA ILE A 72 -4.43 -32.76 -21.83
C ILE A 72 -3.06 -33.38 -21.56
N LYS A 73 -2.59 -34.21 -22.49
CA LYS A 73 -1.25 -34.83 -22.40
C LYS A 73 -0.11 -33.85 -22.69
N HIS A 74 -0.36 -32.87 -23.57
CA HIS A 74 0.66 -31.90 -24.00
C HIS A 74 0.05 -30.51 -24.17
N LEU A 75 0.12 -29.69 -23.11
CA LEU A 75 -0.46 -28.33 -23.09
C LEU A 75 0.13 -27.44 -24.19
N SER A 76 1.46 -27.50 -24.40
CA SER A 76 2.14 -26.76 -25.46
C SER A 76 1.61 -27.01 -26.87
N ARG A 77 1.18 -28.25 -27.17
CA ARG A 77 0.61 -28.61 -28.47
C ARG A 77 -0.81 -28.10 -28.64
N LEU A 78 -1.59 -28.10 -27.55
CA LEU A 78 -2.97 -27.63 -27.56
C LEU A 78 -3.06 -26.11 -27.73
N VAL A 79 -2.21 -25.35 -27.02
CA VAL A 79 -2.27 -23.88 -26.97
C VAL A 79 -1.30 -23.21 -27.95
N GLY A 80 -0.22 -23.90 -28.33
CA GLY A 80 0.86 -23.32 -29.15
C GLY A 80 0.41 -22.84 -30.53
N SER A 81 -0.47 -23.60 -31.18
CA SER A 81 -1.04 -23.28 -32.51
C SER A 81 -1.97 -22.07 -32.50
N GLN A 82 -2.53 -21.71 -31.34
CA GLN A 82 -3.46 -20.59 -31.20
C GLN A 82 -2.74 -19.26 -30.95
N LEU A 83 -1.57 -19.30 -30.30
CA LEU A 83 -0.81 -18.11 -29.93
C LEU A 83 0.17 -17.62 -31.01
N SER A 84 0.46 -18.41 -32.05
CA SER A 84 1.45 -18.05 -33.08
C SER A 84 1.28 -18.94 -34.31
N LYS A 85 1.44 -18.33 -35.49
CA LYS A 85 1.51 -19.05 -36.78
C LYS A 85 2.86 -19.74 -37.03
N LYS A 86 3.88 -19.44 -36.22
CA LYS A 86 5.21 -20.07 -36.29
C LYS A 86 5.20 -21.42 -35.57
N GLU A 87 5.80 -22.44 -36.18
CA GLU A 87 5.81 -23.84 -35.72
C GLU A 87 6.79 -24.14 -34.56
N HIS A 88 7.41 -23.13 -33.97
CA HIS A 88 8.37 -23.35 -32.88
C HIS A 88 7.67 -23.81 -31.60
N LYS A 89 8.24 -24.84 -30.96
CA LYS A 89 7.76 -25.37 -29.68
C LYS A 89 7.80 -24.28 -28.60
N LYS A 90 6.64 -24.03 -27.97
CA LYS A 90 6.50 -23.13 -26.83
C LYS A 90 6.52 -23.90 -25.52
N PHE A 91 7.16 -23.35 -24.50
CA PHE A 91 7.29 -23.94 -23.17
C PHE A 91 6.45 -23.13 -22.19
N PHE A 92 5.48 -23.74 -21.53
CA PHE A 92 4.56 -23.06 -20.61
C PHE A 92 4.92 -23.40 -19.17
N TYR A 93 4.81 -22.41 -18.27
CA TYR A 93 4.94 -22.63 -16.84
C TYR A 93 3.56 -22.86 -16.21
N ASP A 94 3.32 -24.06 -15.65
CA ASP A 94 2.00 -24.48 -15.15
C ASP A 94 1.47 -23.67 -13.93
N ARG A 95 2.26 -22.76 -13.35
CA ARG A 95 1.81 -21.87 -12.27
C ARG A 95 1.21 -20.57 -12.78
N CYS A 96 1.87 -19.92 -13.74
CA CYS A 96 1.48 -18.59 -14.25
C CYS A 96 0.98 -18.63 -15.70
N LEU A 97 1.07 -19.78 -16.37
CA LEU A 97 0.76 -20.03 -17.78
C LEU A 97 1.51 -19.10 -18.77
N HIS A 98 2.59 -18.46 -18.33
CA HIS A 98 3.48 -17.71 -19.21
C HIS A 98 4.25 -18.67 -20.13
N TYR A 99 4.51 -18.24 -21.37
CA TYR A 99 5.18 -19.05 -22.37
C TYR A 99 6.56 -18.51 -22.75
N PHE A 100 7.48 -19.43 -23.01
CA PHE A 100 8.85 -19.13 -23.39
C PHE A 100 9.23 -19.84 -24.69
N SER A 101 10.23 -19.27 -25.37
CA SER A 101 10.76 -19.83 -26.62
C SER A 101 11.75 -20.99 -26.40
N SER A 102 12.25 -21.18 -25.18
CA SER A 102 13.19 -22.25 -24.82
C SER A 102 12.93 -22.78 -23.41
N ASN A 103 13.33 -24.03 -23.17
CA ASN A 103 13.19 -24.66 -21.86
C ASN A 103 14.10 -24.04 -20.80
N GLU A 104 15.30 -23.58 -21.18
CA GLU A 104 16.23 -22.88 -20.27
C GLU A 104 15.61 -21.61 -19.69
N LYS A 105 14.90 -20.81 -20.51
CA LYS A 105 14.19 -19.62 -20.05
C LYS A 105 13.02 -19.97 -19.12
N LEU A 106 12.35 -21.09 -19.38
CA LEU A 106 11.32 -21.62 -18.49
C LEU A 106 11.92 -21.99 -17.13
N GLU A 107 13.07 -22.66 -17.08
CA GLU A 107 13.71 -23.07 -15.82
C GLU A 107 14.22 -21.88 -15.01
N ILE A 108 14.84 -20.89 -15.66
CA ILE A 108 15.23 -19.64 -15.00
C ILE A 108 13.98 -18.95 -14.40
N HIS A 109 12.90 -18.88 -15.17
CA HIS A 109 11.64 -18.36 -14.68
C HIS A 109 11.01 -19.24 -13.59
N SER A 110 11.22 -20.56 -13.59
CA SER A 110 10.64 -21.48 -12.61
C SER A 110 11.21 -21.24 -11.21
N GLU A 111 12.50 -20.89 -11.14
CA GLU A 111 13.14 -20.49 -9.89
C GLU A 111 12.64 -19.14 -9.39
N ASP A 112 12.58 -18.14 -10.27
CA ASP A 112 12.14 -16.79 -9.91
C ASP A 112 10.66 -16.76 -9.59
N CYS A 113 9.80 -17.35 -10.43
CA CYS A 113 8.36 -17.45 -10.20
C CYS A 113 8.01 -18.38 -9.05
N GLY A 114 8.90 -19.30 -8.68
CA GLY A 114 8.81 -20.15 -7.49
C GLY A 114 9.07 -19.36 -6.20
N LYS A 115 10.16 -18.58 -6.20
CA LYS A 115 10.68 -17.80 -5.06
C LYS A 115 10.01 -16.44 -4.87
N LEU A 116 9.57 -15.79 -5.94
CA LEU A 116 8.94 -14.47 -5.90
C LEU A 116 7.49 -14.56 -5.43
N ASN A 117 7.15 -13.60 -4.58
CA ASN A 117 5.85 -13.36 -3.98
C ASN A 117 4.65 -13.60 -4.90
N LYS A 118 3.48 -13.80 -4.27
CA LYS A 118 2.15 -13.86 -4.91
C LYS A 118 1.77 -12.59 -5.72
N CYS A 119 2.64 -11.57 -5.82
CA CYS A 119 2.43 -10.29 -6.51
C CYS A 119 3.77 -9.68 -7.00
N ALA A 120 3.73 -8.97 -8.14
CA ALA A 120 4.87 -8.21 -8.67
C ALA A 120 5.08 -6.93 -7.87
N ILE A 121 6.32 -6.68 -7.42
CA ILE A 121 6.68 -5.44 -6.70
C ILE A 121 7.15 -4.41 -7.72
N ARG A 122 6.59 -3.21 -7.67
CA ARG A 122 7.05 -2.07 -8.46
C ARG A 122 7.62 -0.99 -7.56
N LEU A 123 8.90 -0.71 -7.75
CA LEU A 123 9.55 0.46 -7.17
C LEU A 123 9.25 1.70 -8.02
N PRO A 124 9.21 2.90 -7.43
CA PRO A 124 9.22 4.13 -8.20
C PRO A 124 10.45 4.15 -9.13
N CYS A 125 10.24 4.41 -10.42
CA CYS A 125 11.33 4.67 -11.37
C CYS A 125 11.43 6.17 -11.62
N GLU A 126 12.59 6.67 -12.09
CA GLU A 126 12.82 8.09 -12.37
C GLU A 126 11.74 8.71 -13.28
N GLU A 127 11.28 7.96 -14.28
CA GLU A 127 10.21 8.38 -15.20
C GLU A 127 8.82 8.46 -14.55
N LYS A 128 8.60 7.77 -13.42
CA LYS A 128 7.32 7.70 -12.69
C LYS A 128 7.49 7.98 -11.20
N LYS A 129 8.43 8.87 -10.88
CA LYS A 129 8.73 9.30 -9.51
C LYS A 129 7.63 10.16 -8.90
N TRP A 130 6.86 10.83 -9.74
CA TRP A 130 5.79 11.71 -9.31
C TRP A 130 4.52 10.92 -8.99
N LEU A 131 3.92 11.21 -7.84
CA LEU A 131 2.61 10.71 -7.45
C LEU A 131 1.53 11.58 -8.09
N GLU A 132 0.82 11.02 -9.05
CA GLU A 132 -0.32 11.66 -9.69
C GLU A 132 -1.62 11.14 -9.09
N PHE A 133 -2.53 12.06 -8.78
CA PHE A 133 -3.86 11.69 -8.31
C PHE A 133 -4.83 11.70 -9.49
N ARG A 134 -5.55 10.59 -9.72
CA ARG A 134 -6.51 10.49 -10.84
C ARG A 134 -7.94 10.90 -10.48
N ASN A 135 -8.30 10.87 -9.20
CA ASN A 135 -9.68 11.10 -8.71
C ASN A 135 -9.73 12.26 -7.70
N HIS A 136 -9.50 13.50 -8.16
CA HIS A 136 -9.48 14.69 -7.30
C HIS A 136 -10.81 14.92 -6.54
N ARG A 137 -11.94 14.52 -7.12
CA ARG A 137 -13.29 14.67 -6.53
C ARG A 137 -13.55 13.83 -5.26
N MET A 138 -12.77 12.76 -5.04
CA MET A 138 -12.94 11.85 -3.90
C MET A 138 -11.97 12.14 -2.76
N LYS A 139 -11.26 13.28 -2.81
CA LYS A 139 -10.30 13.65 -1.78
C LYS A 139 -11.01 14.40 -0.66
N GLU A 140 -10.62 14.10 0.58
CA GLU A 140 -10.81 15.07 1.65
C GLU A 140 -10.12 16.38 1.24
N ARG A 141 -10.79 17.49 1.53
CA ARG A 141 -10.29 18.82 1.18
C ARG A 141 -8.96 19.03 1.90
N ALA A 142 -7.88 19.14 1.13
CA ALA A 142 -6.56 19.33 1.70
C ALA A 142 -6.54 20.63 2.56
N PRO A 143 -6.03 20.57 3.79
CA PRO A 143 -6.01 21.72 4.68
C PRO A 143 -5.17 22.87 4.15
N PHE A 144 -4.14 22.56 3.36
CA PHE A 144 -3.29 23.52 2.68
C PHE A 144 -3.19 23.17 1.20
N VAL A 145 -3.35 24.17 0.33
CA VAL A 145 -3.15 24.05 -1.12
C VAL A 145 -2.15 25.10 -1.55
N VAL A 146 -1.15 24.71 -2.34
CA VAL A 146 -0.15 25.64 -2.88
C VAL A 146 -0.35 25.75 -4.39
N TYR A 147 -0.53 26.97 -4.85
CA TYR A 147 -0.52 27.35 -6.25
C TYR A 147 0.83 28.02 -6.51
N ALA A 148 1.64 27.47 -7.40
CA ALA A 148 2.94 28.02 -7.73
C ALA A 148 3.05 28.23 -9.23
N ASP A 149 3.72 29.31 -9.60
CA ASP A 149 3.99 29.70 -10.97
C ASP A 149 5.45 30.11 -11.12
N LEU A 150 6.04 29.78 -12.27
CA LEU A 150 7.47 29.90 -12.56
C LEU A 150 7.65 30.64 -13.88
N GLU A 151 8.39 31.74 -13.87
CA GLU A 151 8.81 32.42 -15.09
C GLU A 151 10.25 32.02 -15.41
N CYS A 152 10.50 31.74 -16.68
CA CYS A 152 11.80 31.30 -17.17
C CYS A 152 12.36 32.29 -18.21
N VAL A 153 13.66 32.56 -18.10
CA VAL A 153 14.42 33.19 -19.18
C VAL A 153 14.86 32.10 -20.16
N LEU A 154 14.74 32.40 -21.45
CA LEU A 154 15.12 31.49 -22.52
C LEU A 154 16.58 31.76 -22.91
N ARG A 155 17.48 30.85 -22.56
CA ARG A 155 18.89 30.91 -22.96
C ARG A 155 19.11 30.06 -24.20
N LYS A 156 19.72 30.62 -25.24
CA LYS A 156 20.05 29.86 -26.46
C LYS A 156 21.21 28.89 -26.17
N THR A 157 21.09 27.65 -26.65
CA THR A 157 22.16 26.64 -26.50
C THR A 157 23.17 26.80 -27.65
N GLU A 158 24.45 27.03 -27.34
CA GLU A 158 25.49 27.32 -28.38
C GLU A 158 25.97 26.08 -29.17
N ASN A 159 25.64 24.87 -28.73
CA ASN A 159 26.08 23.63 -29.36
C ASN A 159 25.14 23.19 -30.49
N ALA A 160 25.13 23.97 -31.58
CA ALA A 160 24.32 23.71 -32.77
C ALA A 160 25.08 22.97 -33.90
N ALA A 161 26.15 22.24 -33.61
CA ALA A 161 26.94 21.58 -34.65
C ALA A 161 27.60 20.27 -34.19
N THR A 162 26.81 19.23 -33.89
CA THR A 162 27.18 17.83 -34.23
C THR A 162 26.05 16.82 -33.90
N SER A 163 25.43 16.29 -34.96
CA SER A 163 24.79 14.97 -35.07
C SER A 163 23.75 14.52 -34.02
N THR A 164 22.48 14.91 -34.20
CA THR A 164 21.28 14.04 -34.09
C THR A 164 20.01 14.84 -34.46
N SER A 165 18.98 14.18 -34.99
CA SER A 165 17.80 14.78 -35.64
C SER A 165 16.78 15.51 -34.72
N SER A 166 17.15 15.82 -33.48
CA SER A 166 16.41 16.76 -32.63
C SER A 166 17.37 17.36 -31.60
N TYR A 167 17.55 18.69 -31.60
CA TYR A 167 18.37 19.39 -30.61
C TYR A 167 17.56 20.46 -29.87
N ALA A 168 17.82 20.61 -28.56
CA ALA A 168 17.20 21.62 -27.72
C ALA A 168 17.82 23.00 -28.01
N TYR A 169 17.11 23.83 -28.77
CA TYR A 169 17.59 25.14 -29.20
C TYR A 169 17.59 26.21 -28.08
N GLN A 170 16.80 25.98 -27.02
CA GLN A 170 16.68 26.87 -25.86
C GLN A 170 16.65 26.06 -24.56
N GLN A 171 17.30 26.61 -23.54
CA GLN A 171 17.26 26.14 -22.16
C GLN A 171 16.44 27.13 -21.32
N HIS A 172 15.44 26.62 -20.60
CA HIS A 172 14.64 27.41 -19.67
C HIS A 172 15.39 27.54 -18.35
N GLU A 173 15.84 28.74 -18.02
CA GLU A 173 16.43 29.06 -16.72
C GLU A 173 15.39 29.81 -15.89
N VAL A 174 14.96 29.24 -14.77
CA VAL A 174 13.95 29.87 -13.89
C VAL A 174 14.54 31.15 -13.30
N PHE A 175 13.81 32.26 -13.42
CA PHE A 175 14.25 33.59 -12.95
C PHE A 175 13.29 34.21 -11.94
N SER A 176 12.02 33.78 -11.93
CA SER A 176 11.03 34.23 -10.96
C SER A 176 10.16 33.06 -10.52
N ILE A 177 9.87 33.02 -9.23
CA ILE A 177 8.93 32.07 -8.65
C ILE A 177 7.93 32.86 -7.81
N GLY A 178 6.64 32.67 -8.08
CA GLY A 178 5.54 33.15 -7.26
C GLY A 178 4.73 31.99 -6.74
N TYR A 179 4.32 32.01 -5.47
CA TYR A 179 3.40 31.02 -4.96
C TYR A 179 2.41 31.59 -3.95
N TYR A 180 1.21 31.02 -3.96
CA TYR A 180 0.11 31.31 -3.05
C TYR A 180 -0.26 30.06 -2.27
N VAL A 181 -0.26 30.17 -0.94
CA VAL A 181 -0.73 29.14 -0.02
C VAL A 181 -2.14 29.50 0.43
N ARG A 182 -3.08 28.58 0.26
CA ARG A 182 -4.45 28.68 0.79
C ARG A 182 -4.65 27.66 1.91
N CYS A 183 -5.01 28.12 3.11
CA CYS A 183 -5.39 27.25 4.22
C CYS A 183 -6.91 27.16 4.36
N SER A 184 -7.52 25.97 4.35
CA SER A 184 -8.98 25.82 4.24
C SER A 184 -9.79 26.22 5.48
N TYR A 185 -9.15 26.35 6.64
CA TYR A 185 -9.82 26.56 7.93
C TYR A 185 -9.40 27.85 8.64
N ASP A 186 -8.33 28.51 8.20
CA ASP A 186 -7.85 29.77 8.76
C ASP A 186 -7.22 30.63 7.66
N ASP A 187 -7.94 31.68 7.25
CA ASP A 187 -7.50 32.57 6.18
C ASP A 187 -6.22 33.35 6.55
N THR A 188 -5.93 33.54 7.85
CA THR A 188 -4.70 34.24 8.29
C THR A 188 -3.43 33.45 7.99
N LEU A 189 -3.54 32.13 7.81
CA LEU A 189 -2.45 31.25 7.40
C LEU A 189 -2.22 31.25 5.88
N SER A 190 -3.08 31.92 5.11
CA SER A 190 -2.95 32.02 3.65
C SER A 190 -2.01 33.17 3.29
N THR A 191 -0.99 32.90 2.48
CA THR A 191 0.06 33.87 2.14
C THR A 191 0.46 33.75 0.68
N TYR A 192 0.67 34.90 0.03
CA TYR A 192 1.37 34.99 -1.24
C TYR A 192 2.82 35.39 -0.99
N ARG A 193 3.77 34.75 -1.68
CA ARG A 193 5.18 35.14 -1.68
C ARG A 193 5.74 34.99 -3.09
N PHE A 194 6.70 35.83 -3.43
CA PHE A 194 7.42 35.72 -4.69
C PHE A 194 8.87 36.13 -4.52
N ARG A 195 9.74 35.63 -5.39
CA ARG A 195 11.14 36.04 -5.47
C ARG A 195 11.60 36.07 -6.92
N ARG A 196 12.40 37.09 -7.23
CA ARG A 196 12.93 37.39 -8.57
C ARG A 196 14.43 37.59 -8.48
N ASP A 197 15.18 36.51 -8.57
CA ASP A 197 16.64 36.49 -8.65
C ASP A 197 17.13 35.07 -8.99
N ASN A 198 18.43 34.93 -9.19
CA ASN A 198 19.06 33.64 -9.52
C ASN A 198 18.97 32.61 -8.37
N ASP A 199 18.60 33.04 -7.16
CA ASP A 199 18.43 32.16 -5.99
C ASP A 199 16.95 31.80 -5.76
N CYS A 200 16.05 32.19 -6.67
CA CYS A 200 14.60 31.99 -6.53
C CYS A 200 14.22 30.51 -6.32
N VAL A 201 14.92 29.58 -6.97
CA VAL A 201 14.70 28.12 -6.85
C VAL A 201 15.07 27.61 -5.46
N ASN A 202 16.28 27.91 -4.97
CA ASN A 202 16.73 27.48 -3.64
C ASN A 202 15.88 28.11 -2.55
N TRP A 203 15.53 29.39 -2.73
CA TRP A 203 14.62 30.09 -1.84
C TRP A 203 13.27 29.40 -1.77
N PHE A 204 12.67 29.10 -2.92
CA PHE A 204 11.38 28.42 -2.99
C PHE A 204 11.44 27.06 -2.29
N ALA A 205 12.51 26.29 -2.49
CA ALA A 205 12.71 25.02 -1.79
C ALA A 205 12.73 25.19 -0.26
N ARG A 206 13.51 26.14 0.28
CA ARG A 206 13.55 26.44 1.73
C ARG A 206 12.19 26.91 2.25
N GLN A 207 11.50 27.76 1.49
CA GLN A 207 10.17 28.24 1.85
C GLN A 207 9.12 27.12 1.90
N PHE A 208 9.25 26.13 1.00
CA PHE A 208 8.39 24.95 0.98
C PHE A 208 8.65 24.04 2.18
N GLU A 209 9.91 23.87 2.57
CA GLU A 209 10.31 23.14 3.77
C GLU A 209 9.74 23.80 5.05
N ASP A 210 9.92 25.12 5.19
CA ASP A 210 9.33 25.90 6.29
C ASP A 210 7.79 25.82 6.31
N LEU A 211 7.17 25.84 5.12
CA LEU A 211 5.72 25.69 5.00
C LEU A 211 5.28 24.29 5.45
N ALA A 212 5.99 23.23 5.06
CA ALA A 212 5.67 21.87 5.47
C ALA A 212 5.72 21.71 7.00
N HIS A 213 6.74 22.27 7.64
CA HIS A 213 6.84 22.28 9.10
C HIS A 213 5.70 23.04 9.77
N ARG A 214 5.39 24.26 9.30
CA ARG A 214 4.29 25.07 9.84
C ARG A 214 2.92 24.42 9.62
N ALA A 215 2.66 23.88 8.42
CA ALA A 215 1.41 23.22 8.08
C ALA A 215 1.16 22.00 8.97
N LYS A 216 2.19 21.17 9.20
CA LYS A 216 2.12 20.01 10.10
C LYS A 216 1.83 20.43 11.53
N ARG A 217 2.56 21.43 12.04
CA ARG A 217 2.37 21.98 13.39
C ARG A 217 0.95 22.51 13.58
N ASN A 218 0.48 23.37 12.68
CA ASN A 218 -0.85 23.97 12.75
C ASN A 218 -1.95 22.90 12.68
N TYR A 219 -1.77 21.86 11.87
CA TYR A 219 -2.71 20.74 11.79
C TYR A 219 -2.80 19.96 13.13
N ILE A 220 -1.66 19.65 13.75
CA ILE A 220 -1.61 18.96 15.03
C ILE A 220 -2.22 19.82 16.14
N GLU A 221 -1.88 21.11 16.19
CA GLU A 221 -2.42 22.07 17.15
C GLU A 221 -3.94 22.22 16.99
N LEU A 222 -4.45 22.31 15.76
CA LEU A 222 -5.89 22.39 15.46
C LEU A 222 -6.63 21.14 15.97
N ASN A 223 -6.16 19.95 15.62
CA ASN A 223 -6.76 18.69 16.10
C ASN A 223 -6.69 18.56 17.63
N THR A 224 -5.62 19.08 18.25
CA THR A 224 -5.49 19.10 19.71
C THR A 224 -6.52 20.03 20.35
N GLN A 225 -6.76 21.21 19.77
CA GLN A 225 -7.80 22.12 20.24
C GLN A 225 -9.19 21.51 20.09
N PHE A 226 -9.48 20.88 18.96
CA PHE A 226 -10.76 20.20 18.75
C PHE A 226 -10.95 19.04 19.73
N LYS A 227 -9.91 18.22 19.96
CA LYS A 227 -9.94 17.16 20.98
C LYS A 227 -10.24 17.72 22.37
N THR A 228 -9.67 18.88 22.75
CA THR A 228 -9.93 19.50 24.05
C THR A 228 -11.36 20.07 24.17
N ARG A 229 -11.95 20.55 23.07
CA ARG A 229 -13.31 21.08 23.04
C ARG A 229 -14.40 20.01 22.89
N ALA A 230 -14.01 18.80 22.47
CA ALA A 230 -14.92 17.69 22.25
C ALA A 230 -15.70 17.29 23.51
N LYS A 231 -17.01 17.13 23.36
CA LYS A 231 -17.93 16.85 24.49
C LYS A 231 -18.19 15.36 24.70
N ASN A 232 -17.89 14.54 23.69
CA ASN A 232 -18.12 13.10 23.71
C ASN A 232 -16.83 12.34 23.35
N ASP A 233 -16.78 11.07 23.73
CA ASP A 233 -15.60 10.22 23.50
C ASP A 233 -15.38 9.93 22.02
N PHE A 234 -16.44 9.93 21.20
CA PHE A 234 -16.35 9.74 19.77
C PHE A 234 -15.50 10.83 19.10
N GLU A 235 -15.83 12.11 19.34
CA GLU A 235 -15.09 13.27 18.81
C GLU A 235 -13.66 13.29 19.34
N LYS A 236 -13.45 13.05 20.63
CA LYS A 236 -12.10 12.95 21.21
C LYS A 236 -11.25 11.90 20.50
N ASN A 237 -11.83 10.73 20.23
CA ASN A 237 -11.16 9.64 19.53
C ASN A 237 -10.94 9.96 18.04
N LEU A 238 -11.88 10.65 17.38
CA LEU A 238 -11.76 11.09 16.00
C LEU A 238 -10.55 12.02 15.83
N TYR A 239 -10.44 13.09 16.61
CA TYR A 239 -9.32 14.03 16.47
C TYR A 239 -7.97 13.41 16.89
N LYS A 240 -7.98 12.47 17.85
CA LYS A 240 -6.81 11.64 18.18
C LYS A 240 -6.39 10.79 16.97
N LEU A 241 -7.34 10.15 16.31
CA LEU A 241 -7.10 9.32 15.13
C LEU A 241 -6.58 10.18 13.96
N MET A 242 -7.10 11.39 13.76
CA MET A 242 -6.65 12.28 12.68
C MET A 242 -5.17 12.66 12.78
N ASN A 243 -4.61 12.75 13.99
CA ASN A 243 -3.17 12.93 14.20
C ASN A 243 -2.42 11.61 14.00
N ASN A 244 -2.88 10.52 14.62
CA ASN A 244 -2.20 9.23 14.57
C ASN A 244 -2.19 8.59 13.16
N ALA A 245 -3.23 8.85 12.36
CA ALA A 245 -3.38 8.31 11.02
C ALA A 245 -2.29 8.83 10.07
N VAL A 246 -1.80 10.06 10.25
CA VAL A 246 -0.70 10.61 9.44
C VAL A 246 0.54 9.74 9.59
N PHE A 247 0.90 9.40 10.82
CA PHE A 247 1.98 8.46 11.12
C PHE A 247 1.67 7.05 10.59
N GLY A 248 0.48 6.51 10.86
CA GLY A 248 0.10 5.18 10.38
C GLY A 248 0.18 5.04 8.85
N LYS A 249 -0.08 6.13 8.11
CA LYS A 249 0.03 6.17 6.65
C LYS A 249 1.47 6.15 6.13
N THR A 250 2.46 6.62 6.89
CA THR A 250 3.87 6.50 6.48
C THR A 250 4.36 5.05 6.61
N MET A 251 3.80 4.30 7.57
CA MET A 251 4.11 2.90 7.87
C MET A 251 3.15 1.89 7.20
N GLU A 252 2.27 2.33 6.29
CA GLU A 252 1.22 1.50 5.70
C GLU A 252 1.80 0.29 4.93
N ASN A 253 1.41 -0.93 5.31
CA ASN A 253 1.78 -2.13 4.56
C ASN A 253 0.95 -2.25 3.27
N VAL A 254 1.52 -1.75 2.17
CA VAL A 254 0.86 -1.79 0.85
C VAL A 254 0.67 -3.21 0.28
N ARG A 255 1.36 -4.22 0.83
CA ARG A 255 1.25 -5.62 0.38
C ARG A 255 -0.09 -6.26 0.73
N ASP A 256 -0.70 -5.80 1.82
CA ASP A 256 -1.97 -6.36 2.32
C ASP A 256 -3.19 -5.77 1.59
N ARG A 257 -2.97 -4.85 0.66
CA ARG A 257 -4.04 -4.27 -0.15
C ARG A 257 -4.66 -5.31 -1.08
N VAL A 258 -5.99 -5.35 -1.08
CA VAL A 258 -6.80 -6.17 -1.98
C VAL A 258 -7.69 -5.29 -2.85
N ASP A 259 -8.03 -5.78 -4.04
CA ASP A 259 -9.08 -5.20 -4.87
C ASP A 259 -10.41 -5.87 -4.52
N VAL A 260 -11.36 -5.09 -4.00
CA VAL A 260 -12.71 -5.58 -3.73
C VAL A 260 -13.64 -5.14 -4.85
N LYS A 261 -14.41 -6.08 -5.40
CA LYS A 261 -15.45 -5.81 -6.41
C LYS A 261 -16.81 -6.23 -5.87
N LEU A 262 -17.74 -5.29 -5.82
CA LEU A 262 -19.15 -5.57 -5.54
C LEU A 262 -19.86 -5.92 -6.85
N VAL A 263 -20.59 -7.03 -6.86
CA VAL A 263 -21.21 -7.60 -8.06
C VAL A 263 -22.63 -8.01 -7.74
N THR A 264 -23.54 -7.74 -8.66
CA THR A 264 -24.97 -8.05 -8.51
C THR A 264 -25.49 -9.12 -9.47
N THR A 265 -24.68 -9.54 -10.44
CA THR A 265 -25.03 -10.57 -11.42
C THR A 265 -24.03 -11.73 -11.38
N TRP A 266 -24.52 -12.95 -11.53
CA TRP A 266 -23.66 -14.13 -11.61
C TRP A 266 -22.90 -14.18 -12.94
N ASP A 267 -23.64 -14.05 -14.04
CA ASP A 267 -23.13 -14.19 -15.40
C ASP A 267 -22.56 -12.89 -16.00
N GLY A 268 -21.85 -13.05 -17.12
CA GLY A 268 -21.32 -11.98 -17.96
C GLY A 268 -19.84 -11.67 -17.71
N ARG A 269 -19.25 -10.88 -18.62
CA ARG A 269 -17.81 -10.54 -18.60
C ARG A 269 -17.32 -9.93 -17.28
N TYR A 270 -18.21 -9.27 -16.54
CA TYR A 270 -17.93 -8.65 -15.24
C TYR A 270 -18.75 -9.26 -14.10
N GLY A 271 -19.44 -10.37 -14.34
CA GLY A 271 -20.20 -11.12 -13.34
C GLY A 271 -19.32 -11.81 -12.31
N ALA A 272 -19.94 -12.32 -11.26
CA ALA A 272 -19.23 -12.98 -10.16
C ALA A 272 -18.42 -14.19 -10.67
N GLU A 273 -18.97 -14.95 -11.61
CA GLU A 273 -18.32 -16.11 -12.22
C GLU A 273 -16.99 -15.74 -12.89
N ALA A 274 -16.97 -14.65 -13.68
CA ALA A 274 -15.78 -14.17 -14.37
C ALA A 274 -14.70 -13.65 -13.41
N LEU A 275 -15.09 -13.09 -12.26
CA LEU A 275 -14.15 -12.58 -11.26
C LEU A 275 -13.58 -13.68 -10.37
N ILE A 276 -14.38 -14.68 -10.00
CA ILE A 276 -13.94 -15.87 -9.25
C ILE A 276 -12.96 -16.71 -10.08
N ALA A 277 -13.16 -16.75 -11.39
CA ALA A 277 -12.28 -17.47 -12.32
C ALA A 277 -10.90 -16.81 -12.51
N LYS A 278 -10.66 -15.61 -11.99
CA LYS A 278 -9.37 -14.93 -12.16
C LYS A 278 -8.30 -15.60 -11.30
N PRO A 279 -7.05 -15.73 -11.80
CA PRO A 279 -5.96 -16.35 -11.06
C PRO A 279 -5.54 -15.59 -9.79
N ASN A 280 -5.98 -14.33 -9.64
CA ASN A 280 -5.75 -13.53 -8.44
C ASN A 280 -6.98 -13.49 -7.51
N PHE A 281 -7.99 -14.35 -7.70
CA PHE A 281 -9.09 -14.49 -6.76
C PHE A 281 -8.58 -14.84 -5.37
N HIS A 282 -9.08 -14.16 -4.34
CA HIS A 282 -8.74 -14.42 -2.94
C HIS A 282 -9.89 -15.07 -2.18
N SER A 283 -11.05 -14.41 -2.14
CA SER A 283 -12.21 -14.81 -1.34
C SER A 283 -13.48 -14.18 -1.91
N ARG A 284 -14.64 -14.65 -1.44
CA ARG A 284 -15.94 -14.03 -1.72
C ARG A 284 -16.78 -13.94 -0.45
N SER A 285 -17.54 -12.86 -0.34
CA SER A 285 -18.50 -12.62 0.74
C SER A 285 -19.86 -12.31 0.12
N VAL A 286 -20.89 -13.08 0.50
CA VAL A 286 -22.26 -12.88 0.01
C VAL A 286 -23.01 -12.02 1.03
N PHE A 287 -23.50 -10.87 0.61
CA PHE A 287 -24.26 -9.95 1.49
C PHE A 287 -25.76 -10.11 1.31
N ALA A 288 -26.22 -10.40 0.10
CA ALA A 288 -27.62 -10.64 -0.24
C ALA A 288 -27.70 -11.54 -1.48
N GLU A 289 -28.92 -11.99 -1.82
CA GLU A 289 -29.19 -12.87 -2.97
C GLU A 289 -28.58 -12.35 -4.28
N ASN A 290 -28.64 -11.03 -4.49
CA ASN A 290 -28.09 -10.34 -5.66
C ASN A 290 -26.91 -9.42 -5.30
N LEU A 291 -26.13 -9.70 -4.26
CA LEU A 291 -24.95 -8.88 -3.91
C LEU A 291 -23.81 -9.72 -3.31
N ILE A 292 -22.69 -9.74 -4.04
CA ILE A 292 -21.46 -10.45 -3.65
C ILE A 292 -20.28 -9.48 -3.70
N ALA A 293 -19.44 -9.48 -2.66
CA ALA A 293 -18.09 -8.96 -2.72
C ALA A 293 -17.12 -10.06 -3.16
N VAL A 294 -16.34 -9.79 -4.20
CA VAL A 294 -15.23 -10.62 -4.65
C VAL A 294 -13.93 -9.91 -4.32
N GLU A 295 -13.10 -10.53 -3.50
CA GLU A 295 -11.78 -10.02 -3.15
C GLU A 295 -10.73 -10.62 -4.09
N LEU A 296 -9.92 -9.75 -4.69
CA LEU A 296 -8.84 -10.10 -5.60
C LEU A 296 -7.51 -9.61 -5.01
N ARG A 297 -6.49 -10.47 -5.05
CA ARG A 297 -5.11 -10.07 -4.73
C ARG A 297 -4.60 -9.06 -5.76
N LYS A 298 -3.79 -8.11 -5.31
CA LYS A 298 -3.07 -7.21 -6.21
C LYS A 298 -2.01 -7.99 -7.00
N LEU A 299 -2.09 -7.93 -8.32
CA LEU A 299 -1.05 -8.50 -9.20
C LEU A 299 0.23 -7.65 -9.18
N GLU A 300 0.09 -6.34 -8.96
CA GLU A 300 1.18 -5.38 -8.88
C GLU A 300 0.99 -4.49 -7.65
N VAL A 301 2.04 -4.34 -6.85
CA VAL A 301 2.05 -3.48 -5.66
C VAL A 301 3.14 -2.42 -5.82
N LYS A 302 2.75 -1.14 -5.82
CA LYS A 302 3.68 -0.01 -5.85
C LYS A 302 4.12 0.35 -4.43
N PHE A 303 5.43 0.44 -4.21
CA PHE A 303 6.00 0.85 -2.93
C PHE A 303 6.15 2.37 -2.92
N ASP A 304 5.08 3.05 -2.50
CA ASP A 304 4.93 4.51 -2.58
C ASP A 304 4.83 5.19 -1.20
N LYS A 305 5.17 4.47 -0.14
CA LYS A 305 5.07 4.95 1.25
C LYS A 305 6.43 5.37 1.80
N PRO A 306 6.51 6.52 2.49
CA PRO A 306 7.75 7.00 3.10
C PRO A 306 8.01 6.27 4.43
N ILE A 307 8.27 4.95 4.38
CA ILE A 307 8.44 4.09 5.57
C ILE A 307 9.57 4.61 6.47
N TYR A 308 10.62 5.17 5.89
CA TYR A 308 11.74 5.76 6.62
C TYR A 308 11.29 6.90 7.57
N VAL A 309 10.32 7.71 7.18
CA VAL A 309 9.76 8.78 8.04
C VAL A 309 9.09 8.15 9.26
N GLY A 310 8.29 7.10 9.05
CA GLY A 310 7.66 6.35 10.13
C GLY A 310 8.69 5.72 11.08
N MET A 311 9.74 5.12 10.53
CA MET A 311 10.84 4.57 11.33
C MET A 311 11.52 5.65 12.19
N CYS A 312 11.81 6.82 11.62
CA CYS A 312 12.40 7.93 12.36
C CYS A 312 11.49 8.41 13.50
N ILE A 313 10.19 8.59 13.25
CA ILE A 313 9.22 8.99 14.27
C ILE A 313 9.19 7.98 15.43
N LEU A 314 9.15 6.68 15.12
CA LEU A 314 9.18 5.62 16.14
C LEU A 314 10.47 5.64 16.96
N ASN A 315 11.61 5.81 16.30
CA ASN A 315 12.91 5.84 16.98
C ASN A 315 13.00 7.06 17.91
N ILE A 316 12.57 8.24 17.47
CA ILE A 316 12.53 9.45 18.31
C ILE A 316 11.60 9.25 19.52
N SER A 317 10.43 8.64 19.31
CA SER A 317 9.51 8.33 20.41
C SER A 317 10.15 7.41 21.45
N LYS A 318 10.91 6.40 21.02
CA LYS A 318 11.64 5.51 21.94
C LYS A 318 12.76 6.24 22.68
N VAL A 319 13.52 7.09 21.99
CA VAL A 319 14.56 7.92 22.60
C VAL A 319 13.96 8.79 23.71
N CYS A 320 12.81 9.44 23.48
CA CYS A 320 12.15 10.25 24.50
C CYS A 320 11.77 9.45 25.77
N LEU A 321 11.31 8.20 25.62
CA LEU A 321 11.03 7.31 26.75
C LEU A 321 12.31 6.88 27.47
N CYS A 322 13.36 6.55 26.72
CA CYS A 322 14.67 6.18 27.25
C CYS A 322 15.32 7.33 28.02
N GLU A 323 15.30 8.55 27.47
CA GLU A 323 15.77 9.77 28.13
C GLU A 323 15.00 10.02 29.42
N PHE A 324 13.67 9.92 29.40
CA PHE A 324 12.87 10.07 30.62
C PHE A 324 13.27 9.06 31.71
N HIS A 325 13.54 7.81 31.34
CA HIS A 325 13.99 6.82 32.30
C HIS A 325 15.40 7.09 32.82
N HIS A 326 16.37 7.18 31.91
CA HIS A 326 17.79 7.17 32.26
C HIS A 326 18.31 8.53 32.73
N GLU A 327 17.74 9.63 32.24
CA GLU A 327 18.21 10.99 32.59
C GLU A 327 17.38 11.65 33.69
N TYR A 328 16.16 11.17 33.95
CA TYR A 328 15.29 11.77 34.97
C TYR A 328 14.92 10.79 36.09
N MET A 329 14.29 9.66 35.80
CA MET A 329 13.83 8.73 36.85
C MET A 329 14.99 8.06 37.61
N VAL A 330 16.01 7.57 36.88
CA VAL A 330 17.17 6.90 37.48
C VAL A 330 18.00 7.83 38.36
N PRO A 331 18.37 9.07 37.95
CA PRO A 331 19.10 9.97 38.84
C PRO A 331 18.31 10.39 40.08
N MET A 332 16.99 10.53 39.96
CA MET A 332 16.12 10.97 41.06
C MET A 332 15.93 9.89 42.12
N PHE A 333 15.68 8.65 41.72
CA PHE A 333 15.31 7.56 42.64
C PHE A 333 16.35 6.43 42.73
N LYS A 334 17.36 6.43 41.87
CA LYS A 334 18.44 5.43 41.83
C LYS A 334 17.86 4.00 41.80
N GLU A 335 18.36 3.12 42.66
CA GLU A 335 17.93 1.73 42.81
C GLU A 335 16.49 1.59 43.34
N LYS A 336 15.91 2.67 43.89
CA LYS A 336 14.54 2.68 44.41
C LYS A 336 13.49 2.83 43.31
N CYS A 337 13.88 2.88 42.03
CA CYS A 337 12.96 2.99 40.91
C CYS A 337 13.20 1.86 39.90
N LYS A 338 12.19 1.01 39.72
CA LYS A 338 12.23 -0.13 38.79
C LYS A 338 11.10 -0.02 37.77
N ILE A 339 11.44 -0.18 36.49
CA ILE A 339 10.44 -0.37 35.44
C ILE A 339 9.80 -1.74 35.63
N MET A 340 8.48 -1.74 35.80
CA MET A 340 7.67 -2.94 35.89
C MET A 340 7.13 -3.37 34.53
N TYR A 341 6.81 -2.41 33.68
CA TYR A 341 6.23 -2.67 32.36
C TYR A 341 6.46 -1.49 31.40
N THR A 342 6.54 -1.79 30.11
CA THR A 342 6.63 -0.80 29.04
C THR A 342 5.62 -1.14 27.95
N ASN A 343 4.95 -0.12 27.40
CA ASN A 343 4.06 -0.28 26.25
C ASN A 343 4.09 0.97 25.40
N THR A 344 4.51 0.88 24.14
CA THR A 344 4.48 1.92 23.08
C THR A 344 4.89 3.34 23.49
N ASP A 345 4.09 4.03 24.30
CA ASP A 345 4.23 5.40 24.80
C ASP A 345 4.16 5.53 26.34
N SER A 346 4.09 4.43 27.09
CA SER A 346 3.93 4.39 28.55
C SER A 346 5.00 3.54 29.26
N LEU A 347 5.38 4.01 30.45
CA LEU A 347 6.28 3.33 31.39
C LEU A 347 5.55 3.17 32.72
N ILE A 348 5.54 1.96 33.26
CA ILE A 348 5.00 1.68 34.59
C ILE A 348 6.17 1.46 35.53
N TYR A 349 6.20 2.23 36.61
CA TYR A 349 7.26 2.20 37.60
C TYR A 349 6.79 1.66 38.94
N ARG A 350 7.65 0.90 39.61
CA ARG A 350 7.65 0.74 41.06
C ARG A 350 8.68 1.70 41.63
N VAL A 351 8.26 2.61 42.48
CA VAL A 351 9.13 3.61 43.14
C VAL A 351 9.02 3.45 44.65
N GLU A 352 10.14 3.37 45.34
CA GLU A 352 10.22 3.35 46.81
C GLU A 352 10.64 4.73 47.31
N CYS A 353 9.69 5.51 47.80
CA CYS A 353 9.91 6.83 48.37
C CYS A 353 8.78 7.21 49.33
N ASP A 354 9.03 8.22 50.18
CA ASP A 354 8.03 8.68 51.17
C ASP A 354 6.81 9.32 50.51
N ASP A 355 7.02 10.19 49.50
CA ASP A 355 5.95 10.80 48.72
C ASP A 355 6.40 11.05 47.26
N VAL A 356 5.93 10.20 46.34
CA VAL A 356 6.21 10.35 44.90
C VAL A 356 5.51 11.56 44.30
N TYR A 357 4.35 11.94 44.83
CA TYR A 357 3.56 13.05 44.32
C TYR A 357 4.20 14.39 44.66
N ALA A 358 4.87 14.52 45.80
CA ALA A 358 5.68 15.70 46.11
C ALA A 358 6.79 15.91 45.06
N ALA A 359 7.49 14.84 44.67
CA ALA A 359 8.51 14.90 43.62
C ALA A 359 7.89 15.26 42.25
N MET A 360 6.73 14.69 41.91
CA MET A 360 6.01 15.02 40.68
C MET A 360 5.52 16.48 40.64
N LYS A 361 5.06 17.04 41.78
CA LYS A 361 4.62 18.45 41.86
C LYS A 361 5.77 19.41 41.60
N ARG A 362 6.97 19.10 42.07
CA ARG A 362 8.17 19.92 41.82
C ARG A 362 8.50 20.00 40.34
N ASP A 363 8.43 18.86 39.65
CA ASP A 363 8.82 18.72 38.24
C ASP A 363 7.59 18.52 37.31
N ILE A 364 6.47 19.19 37.64
CA ILE A 364 5.16 18.97 37.02
C ILE A 364 5.15 19.08 35.49
N ALA A 365 6.02 19.93 34.92
CA ALA A 365 6.15 20.10 33.47
C ALA A 365 6.56 18.82 32.72
N ARG A 366 7.15 17.84 33.43
CA ARG A 366 7.55 16.55 32.87
C ARG A 366 6.42 15.51 32.85
N PHE A 367 5.32 15.76 33.54
CA PHE A 367 4.20 14.82 33.69
C PHE A 367 2.93 15.35 33.02
N ASP A 368 2.09 14.42 32.53
CA ASP A 368 0.74 14.75 32.09
C ASP A 368 -0.23 14.34 33.20
N THR A 369 -0.81 15.33 33.87
CA THR A 369 -1.81 15.17 34.93
C THR A 369 -3.16 15.75 34.52
N SER A 370 -3.35 16.02 33.22
CA SER A 370 -4.57 16.67 32.72
C SER A 370 -5.85 15.83 32.86
N ASP A 371 -5.72 14.50 32.99
CA ASP A 371 -6.83 13.58 33.18
C ASP A 371 -7.17 13.33 34.68
N TYR A 372 -6.47 13.96 35.63
CA TYR A 372 -6.83 13.90 37.05
C TYR A 372 -8.14 14.68 37.33
N GLN A 373 -8.89 14.25 38.34
CA GLN A 373 -10.00 15.06 38.87
C GLN A 373 -9.44 16.31 39.57
N ALA A 374 -10.19 17.42 39.52
CA ALA A 374 -9.76 18.68 40.12
C ALA A 374 -9.56 18.59 41.64
N ASP A 375 -10.32 17.70 42.29
CA ASP A 375 -10.31 17.37 43.71
C ASP A 375 -9.61 16.03 44.00
N ASN A 376 -8.66 15.63 43.15
CA ASN A 376 -7.96 14.35 43.33
C ASN A 376 -7.30 14.23 44.71
N ALA A 377 -7.38 13.02 45.30
CA ALA A 377 -6.89 12.71 46.64
C ALA A 377 -5.38 12.98 46.86
N TYR A 378 -4.63 13.18 45.78
CA TYR A 378 -3.18 13.41 45.80
C TYR A 378 -2.83 14.91 45.73
N GLY A 379 -3.82 15.80 45.60
CA GLY A 379 -3.63 17.24 45.46
C GLY A 379 -2.75 17.62 44.27
N MET A 380 -2.83 16.87 43.18
CA MET A 380 -2.03 17.09 41.98
C MET A 380 -2.60 18.25 41.16
N PRO A 381 -1.78 19.24 40.78
CA PRO A 381 -2.20 20.28 39.86
C PRO A 381 -2.47 19.68 38.47
N LEU A 382 -3.49 20.19 37.78
CA LEU A 382 -3.81 19.78 36.42
C LEU A 382 -2.82 20.46 35.46
N ALA A 383 -1.91 19.67 34.90
CA ALA A 383 -0.92 20.12 33.94
C ALA A 383 -0.90 19.18 32.75
N LYS A 384 -0.93 19.75 31.55
CA LYS A 384 -0.76 18.98 30.33
C LYS A 384 0.72 18.98 29.97
N ARG A 385 1.33 17.81 29.81
CA ARG A 385 2.72 17.73 29.35
C ARG A 385 2.81 18.39 27.97
N ARG A 386 3.57 19.48 27.87
CA ARG A 386 4.06 19.98 26.58
C ARG A 386 5.17 19.06 26.12
N CYS A 387 4.84 17.82 25.78
CA CYS A 387 5.74 17.10 24.89
C CYS A 387 5.71 17.90 23.58
N PRO A 388 6.85 18.30 23.01
CA PRO A 388 6.89 18.71 21.61
C PRO A 388 6.49 17.47 20.82
N ALA A 389 5.19 17.26 20.65
CA ALA A 389 4.68 16.18 19.84
C ALA A 389 5.05 16.54 18.40
N LEU A 390 5.82 15.64 17.78
CA LEU A 390 6.16 15.63 16.36
C LEU A 390 5.01 16.00 15.43
#